data_AF-A0A0D3A0E6-F1
#
_entry.id   AF-A0A0D3A0E6-F1
#
_cell.length_a   1.000
_cell.length_b   1.000
_cell.length_c   1.000
_cell.angle_alpha   90.00
_cell.angle_beta   90.00
_cell.angle_gamma   90.00
#
_symmetry.space_group_name_H-M   'P 1'
#
loop_
_entity.id
_entity.type
_entity.pdbx_description
1 polymer ?
#
loop_
_entity_poly.entity_id
_entity_poly.type
_entity_poly.pdbx_seq_one_letter_code
_entity_poly.pdbx_strand_id
1 'polypeptide(L)' 'MVHGPCGLANPNSPGMVKGKCTKRFPKDFSPHTSINKEGFPVYRRGDDGKSMKKNGIEIDN' A
#
# COMPACT_ATOMS: atom_id res chain seq x y z
N MET A 1 0.48 7.48 -9.33
CA MET A 1 -0.07 6.16 -9.66
C MET A 1 -0.47 5.51 -8.35
N VAL A 2 -1.76 5.46 -8.03
CA VAL A 2 -2.24 4.80 -6.80
C VAL A 2 -2.18 3.29 -7.04
N HIS A 3 -1.39 2.58 -6.24
CA HIS A 3 -1.33 1.13 -6.34
C HIS A 3 -2.70 0.53 -6.00
N GLY A 4 -3.09 -0.51 -6.73
CA GLY A 4 -4.32 -1.24 -6.42
C GLY A 4 -4.23 -1.94 -5.07
N PRO A 5 -5.38 -2.37 -4.50
CA PRO A 5 -5.40 -3.08 -3.25
C PRO A 5 -4.70 -4.43 -3.40
N CYS A 6 -4.24 -4.97 -2.29
CA CYS A 6 -3.49 -6.21 -2.19
C CYS A 6 -3.86 -6.93 -0.89
N GLY A 7 -3.44 -8.18 -0.72
CA GLY A 7 -3.78 -8.96 0.47
C GLY A 7 -5.22 -9.45 0.43
N LEU A 8 -5.90 -9.44 1.58
CA LEU A 8 -7.30 -9.87 1.70
C LEU A 8 -8.24 -9.03 0.83
N ALA A 9 -7.91 -7.74 0.66
CA ALA A 9 -8.69 -6.85 -0.20
C ALA A 9 -8.60 -7.26 -1.68
N ASN A 10 -7.47 -7.81 -2.14
CA ASN A 10 -7.35 -8.34 -3.49
C ASN A 10 -6.35 -9.50 -3.56
N PRO A 11 -6.81 -10.74 -3.32
CA PRO A 11 -5.95 -11.91 -3.30
C PRO A 11 -5.35 -12.26 -4.67
N ASN A 12 -5.95 -11.74 -5.75
CA ASN A 12 -5.54 -11.97 -7.12
C ASN A 12 -4.59 -10.89 -7.65
N SER A 13 -4.14 -9.96 -6.79
CA SER A 13 -3.19 -8.92 -7.17
C SER A 13 -1.84 -9.53 -7.60
N PRO A 14 -1.15 -9.02 -8.64
CA PRO A 14 0.14 -9.53 -9.09
C PRO A 14 1.23 -9.56 -8.00
N GLY A 15 1.07 -8.75 -6.94
CA GLY A 15 1.97 -8.72 -5.80
C GLY A 15 1.73 -9.80 -4.73
N MET A 16 0.76 -10.69 -4.92
CA MET A 16 0.43 -11.76 -3.98
C MET A 16 1.31 -12.99 -4.22
N VAL A 17 2.02 -13.45 -3.17
CA VAL A 17 2.83 -14.68 -3.20
C VAL A 17 2.52 -15.46 -1.92
N LYS A 18 2.17 -16.76 -2.07
CA LYS A 18 1.78 -17.63 -0.94
C LYS A 18 0.73 -17.01 0.00
N GLY A 19 -0.27 -16.34 -0.58
CA GLY A 19 -1.34 -15.67 0.17
C GLY A 19 -0.93 -14.38 0.89
N LYS A 20 0.29 -13.87 0.70
CA LYS A 20 0.77 -12.62 1.31
C LYS A 20 1.12 -11.59 0.25
N CYS A 21 0.78 -10.33 0.52
CA CYS A 21 1.19 -9.22 -0.32
C CYS A 21 2.69 -8.93 -0.14
N THR A 22 3.51 -9.29 -1.12
CA THR A 22 4.98 -9.06 -1.08
C THR A 22 5.34 -7.58 -1.05
N LYS A 23 4.50 -6.74 -1.66
CA LYS A 23 4.70 -5.29 -1.71
C LYS A 23 4.23 -4.57 -0.45
N ARG A 24 3.57 -5.27 0.49
CA ARG A 24 3.01 -4.72 1.74
C ARG A 24 2.09 -3.51 1.47
N PHE A 25 1.06 -3.70 0.64
CA PHE A 25 0.02 -2.70 0.40
C PHE A 25 -1.26 -3.02 1.19
N PRO A 26 -2.03 -2.00 1.61
CA PRO A 26 -1.68 -0.56 1.53
C PRO A 26 -0.47 -0.21 2.41
N LYS A 27 0.25 0.85 2.06
CA LYS A 27 1.44 1.30 2.80
C LYS A 27 1.00 2.22 3.93
N ASP A 28 1.65 2.15 5.08
CA ASP A 28 1.36 3.12 6.14
C ASP A 28 1.66 4.55 5.68
N PHE A 29 0.89 5.51 6.20
CA PHE A 29 1.22 6.93 6.03
C PHE A 29 2.56 7.24 6.68
N SER A 30 3.35 8.07 6.01
CA SER A 30 4.65 8.50 6.52
C SER A 30 4.85 9.98 6.23
N PRO A 31 5.07 10.83 7.23
CA PRO A 31 5.22 12.28 7.01
C PRO A 31 6.55 12.65 6.32
N HIS A 32 7.53 11.75 6.28
CA HIS A 32 8.83 11.97 5.65
C HIS A 32 9.37 10.69 4.99
N THR A 33 10.30 10.85 4.06
CA THR A 33 11.04 9.71 3.49
C THR A 33 12.10 9.28 4.49
N SER A 34 12.13 7.99 4.86
CA SER A 34 13.10 7.41 5.80
C SER A 34 13.61 6.06 5.29
N ILE A 35 14.70 5.56 5.86
CA ILE A 35 15.17 4.18 5.62
C ILE A 35 14.68 3.34 6.80
N ASN A 36 13.96 2.25 6.51
CA ASN A 36 13.49 1.37 7.57
C ASN A 36 14.63 0.50 8.14
N LYS A 37 14.34 -0.23 9.23
CA LYS A 37 15.31 -1.13 9.89
C LYS A 37 15.87 -2.23 8.97
N GLU A 38 15.20 -2.50 7.86
CA GLU A 38 15.57 -3.52 6.88
C GLU A 38 16.39 -2.92 5.71
N GLY A 39 16.70 -1.62 5.74
CA GLY A 39 17.49 -0.93 4.72
C GLY A 39 16.70 -0.45 3.50
N PHE A 40 15.37 -0.55 3.51
CA PHE A 40 14.52 -0.11 2.40
C PHE A 40 14.02 1.31 2.59
N PRO A 41 13.93 2.12 1.50
CA PRO A 41 13.31 3.43 1.57
C PRO A 41 11.81 3.31 1.82
N VAL A 42 11.33 3.99 2.85
CA VAL A 42 9.92 4.29 3.12
C VAL A 42 9.70 5.72 2.67
N TYR A 43 8.99 5.92 1.57
CA TYR A 43 8.73 7.25 1.03
C TYR A 43 7.65 7.97 1.82
N ARG A 44 7.72 9.31 1.82
CA ARG A 44 6.65 10.16 2.34
C ARG A 44 5.32 9.83 1.66
N ARG A 45 4.29 9.56 2.46
CA ARG A 45 2.90 9.35 2.05
C ARG A 45 2.00 10.18 2.98
N GLY A 46 1.35 11.20 2.42
CA GLY A 46 0.54 12.15 3.18
C GLY A 46 -0.86 11.63 3.45
N ASP A 47 -1.33 11.80 4.68
CA ASP A 47 -2.72 11.55 5.04
C ASP A 47 -3.55 12.80 4.76
N ASP A 48 -3.87 13.01 3.47
CA ASP A 48 -4.69 14.14 3.04
C ASP A 48 -6.20 13.86 3.20
N GLY A 49 -6.57 12.75 3.86
CA GLY A 49 -7.96 12.27 3.99
C GLY A 49 -8.61 11.86 2.66
N LYS A 50 -7.83 11.74 1.59
CA LYS A 50 -8.31 11.37 0.25
C LYS A 50 -8.30 9.86 0.08
N SER A 51 -9.46 9.30 -0.26
CA SER A 51 -9.62 7.91 -0.66
C SER A 51 -10.28 7.79 -2.04
N MET A 52 -10.05 6.66 -2.69
CA MET A 52 -10.73 6.30 -3.93
C MET A 52 -11.27 4.87 -3.81
N LYS A 53 -12.45 4.64 -4.40
CA LYS A 53 -13.05 3.31 -4.46
C LYS A 53 -12.64 2.60 -5.74
N LYS A 54 -12.03 1.42 -5.62
CA LYS A 54 -11.70 0.54 -6.76
C LYS A 54 -12.23 -0.86 -6.50
N ASN A 55 -13.07 -1.37 -7.40
CA ASN A 55 -13.71 -2.69 -7.29
C ASN A 55 -14.43 -2.90 -5.93
N GLY A 56 -15.10 -1.86 -5.42
CA GLY A 56 -15.79 -1.94 -4.13
C GLY A 56 -14.92 -1.65 -2.90
N ILE A 57 -13.60 -1.60 -3.06
CA ILE A 57 -12.63 -1.43 -1.98
C ILE A 57 -12.19 0.02 -1.91
N GLU A 58 -12.21 0.60 -0.72
CA GLU A 58 -11.68 1.93 -0.46
C GLU A 58 -10.15 1.87 -0.31
N ILE A 59 -9.46 2.75 -1.01
CA ILE A 59 -8.00 2.84 -1.07
C ILE A 59 -7.62 4.27 -0.76
N ASP A 60 -6.88 4.45 0.31
CA ASP A 60 -6.26 5.73 0.66
C ASP A 60 -5.12 6.10 -0.30
N ASN A 61 -4.80 7.40 -0.41
CA ASN A 61 -3.78 7.94 -1.32
C ASN A 61 -2.34 7.57 -0.93
#